data_AF-A0A1H8HYZ3-F1
#
_entry.id   AF-A0A1H8HYZ3-F1
#
_cell.length_a   1.000
_cell.length_b   1.000
_cell.length_c   1.000
_cell.angle_alpha   90.00
_cell.angle_beta   90.00
_cell.angle_gamma   90.00
#
_symmetry.space_group_name_H-M   'P 1'
#
loop_
_entity.id
_entity.type
_entity.pdbx_description
1 polymer ?
#
loop_
_entity_poly.entity_id
_entity_poly.type
_entity_poly.pdbx_seq_one_letter_code
_entity_poly.pdbx_strand_id
1 'polypeptide(L)' 'MSEQTGAAELTRRGIFDLQVCVPSDWKDDQVVDFAETQFPSGTEDGWQIRREGNHDLRGDPERVQCSKHSTRVHIMLDA' A
#
# COMPACT_ATOMS: atom_id res chain seq x y z
N MET A 1 6.53 -26.11 -5.76
CA MET A 1 5.73 -25.74 -4.59
C MET A 1 5.91 -24.25 -4.41
N SER A 2 4.99 -23.43 -4.94
CA SER A 2 5.09 -21.98 -4.79
C SER A 2 4.48 -21.62 -3.45
N GLU A 3 5.35 -21.47 -2.47
CA GLU A 3 5.08 -20.90 -1.17
C GLU A 3 4.34 -19.56 -1.32
N GLN A 4 3.01 -19.56 -1.18
CA GLN A 4 2.23 -18.34 -0.98
C GLN A 4 2.34 -17.93 0.49
N THR A 5 3.53 -17.50 0.88
CA THR A 5 3.89 -17.14 2.25
C THR A 5 3.57 -15.68 2.50
N GLY A 6 2.35 -15.33 2.92
CA GLY A 6 2.08 -14.04 3.58
C GLY A 6 2.60 -12.76 2.89
N ALA A 7 2.92 -12.81 1.60
CA ALA A 7 3.77 -11.84 0.93
C ALA A 7 2.94 -10.61 0.56
N ALA A 8 3.58 -9.44 0.60
CA ALA A 8 2.98 -8.20 0.12
C ALA A 8 2.64 -8.31 -1.38
N GLU A 9 1.50 -7.76 -1.78
CA GLU A 9 0.99 -7.87 -3.15
C GLU A 9 0.50 -6.51 -3.67
N LEU A 10 0.77 -6.21 -4.94
CA LEU A 10 0.18 -5.05 -5.61
C LEU A 10 -1.22 -5.39 -6.13
N THR A 11 -2.23 -4.80 -5.50
CA THR A 11 -3.64 -4.99 -5.86
C THR A 11 -4.13 -4.02 -6.92
N ARG A 12 -3.55 -2.82 -7.01
CA ARG A 12 -3.87 -1.80 -8.01
C ARG A 12 -2.61 -1.04 -8.41
N ARG A 13 -2.51 -0.73 -9.70
CA ARG A 13 -1.40 0.01 -10.30
C ARG A 13 -1.96 1.08 -11.22
N GLY A 14 -2.00 2.31 -10.73
CA GLY A 14 -2.29 3.52 -11.49
C GLY A 14 -0.99 4.26 -11.81
N ILE A 15 -1.11 5.31 -12.62
CA ILE A 15 0.02 6.18 -12.98
C ILE A 15 0.38 7.10 -11.80
N PHE A 16 -0.60 7.49 -11.00
CA PHE A 16 -0.44 8.37 -9.83
C PHE A 16 -0.98 7.75 -8.52
N ASP A 17 -1.58 6.57 -8.60
CA ASP A 17 -2.14 5.87 -7.43
C ASP A 17 -1.69 4.41 -7.41
N LEU A 18 -1.36 3.91 -6.23
CA LEU A 18 -0.97 2.51 -6.02
C LEU A 18 -1.77 1.93 -4.86
N GLN A 19 -2.20 0.67 -4.96
CA GLN A 19 -2.80 -0.02 -3.82
C GLN A 19 -2.05 -1.32 -3.55
N VAL A 20 -1.47 -1.40 -2.36
CA VAL A 20 -0.79 -2.60 -1.88
C VAL A 20 -1.69 -3.36 -0.90
N CYS A 21 -1.51 -4.68 -0.83
CA CYS A 21 -2.06 -5.54 0.21
C CYS A 21 -0.87 -6.11 0.98
N VAL A 22 -0.69 -5.66 2.22
CA VAL A 22 0.45 -6.01 3.07
C VAL A 22 -0.04 -6.55 4.41
N PRO A 23 0.79 -7.31 5.15
CA PRO A 23 0.49 -7.65 6.54
C PRO A 23 0.23 -6.39 7.38
N SER A 24 -0.72 -6.46 8.31
CA SER A 24 -1.07 -5.32 9.18
C SER A 24 0.08 -4.83 10.06
N ASP A 25 1.08 -5.68 10.28
CA ASP A 25 2.28 -5.41 11.08
C ASP A 25 3.33 -4.58 10.33
N TRP A 26 3.19 -4.40 9.00
CA TRP A 26 4.14 -3.63 8.22
C TRP A 26 4.12 -2.15 8.60
N LYS A 27 5.33 -1.60 8.72
CA LYS A 27 5.56 -0.18 8.91
C LYS A 27 5.45 0.56 7.59
N ASP A 28 5.08 1.84 7.67
CA ASP A 28 4.98 2.75 6.53
C ASP A 28 6.21 2.69 5.62
N ASP A 29 7.42 2.76 6.19
CA ASP A 29 8.67 2.73 5.44
C ASP A 29 8.83 1.43 4.62
N GLN A 30 8.41 0.28 5.17
CA GLN A 30 8.47 -1.00 4.47
C GLN A 30 7.46 -1.07 3.33
N VAL A 31 6.32 -0.41 3.49
CA VAL A 31 5.28 -0.34 2.48
C VAL A 31 5.73 0.52 1.29
N VAL A 32 6.33 1.68 1.58
CA VAL A 32 6.87 2.58 0.56
C VAL A 32 8.05 1.93 -0.16
N ASP A 33 8.99 1.32 0.56
CA ASP A 33 10.14 0.62 -0.03
C ASP A 33 9.70 -0.54 -0.95
N PHE A 34 8.68 -1.30 -0.52
CA PHE A 34 8.08 -2.33 -1.36
C PHE A 34 7.40 -1.74 -2.60
N ALA A 35 6.62 -0.67 -2.44
CA ALA A 35 5.95 0.01 -3.55
C ALA A 35 6.96 0.52 -4.58
N GLU A 36 7.99 1.25 -4.15
CA GLU A 36 9.08 1.74 -5.00
C GLU A 36 9.85 0.60 -5.69
N THR A 37 10.14 -0.48 -4.97
CA THR A 37 10.86 -1.63 -5.54
C THR A 37 10.04 -2.37 -6.59
N GLN A 38 8.72 -2.51 -6.37
CA GLN A 38 7.85 -3.24 -7.29
C GLN A 38 7.37 -2.40 -8.47
N PHE A 39 7.15 -1.11 -8.25
CA PHE A 39 6.64 -0.17 -9.24
C PHE A 39 7.14 1.23 -8.89
N PRO A 40 8.31 1.67 -9.36
CA PRO A 40 8.86 2.98 -9.04
C PRO A 40 7.90 4.10 -9.44
N SER A 41 7.65 5.05 -8.55
CA SER A 41 6.80 6.23 -8.84
C SER A 41 7.36 7.09 -9.98
N GLY A 42 8.70 7.17 -10.06
CA GLY A 42 9.40 8.04 -11.01
C GLY A 42 9.35 9.52 -10.60
N THR A 43 8.92 9.84 -9.39
CA THR A 43 8.93 11.19 -8.80
C THR A 43 10.12 11.38 -7.87
N GLU A 44 10.49 12.62 -7.56
CA GLU A 44 11.60 12.90 -6.62
C GLU A 44 11.26 12.48 -5.18
N ASP A 45 9.97 12.51 -4.81
CA ASP A 45 9.47 12.22 -3.46
C ASP A 45 9.03 10.76 -3.23
N GLY A 46 8.97 9.95 -4.29
CA GLY A 46 8.57 8.55 -4.21
C GLY A 46 7.07 8.33 -3.96
N TRP A 47 6.68 7.08 -3.74
CA TRP A 47 5.34 6.77 -3.22
C TRP A 47 5.15 7.25 -1.79
N GLN A 48 4.05 7.94 -1.54
CA GLN A 48 3.63 8.44 -0.24
C GLN A 48 2.34 7.75 0.19
N ILE A 49 2.26 7.25 1.43
CA ILE A 49 1.03 6.66 1.96
C ILE A 49 -0.01 7.76 2.19
N ARG A 50 -1.25 7.52 1.73
CA ARG A 50 -2.37 8.43 2.03
C ARG A 50 -2.75 8.29 3.52
N ARG A 51 -2.29 9.25 4.34
CA ARG A 51 -2.55 9.30 5.79
C ARG A 51 -3.86 9.98 6.16
N GLU A 52 -4.52 9.49 7.21
CA GLU A 52 -5.73 10.08 7.81
C GLU A 52 -5.53 11.57 8.12
N GLY A 53 -6.32 12.42 7.48
CA GLY A 53 -6.18 13.89 7.52
C GLY A 53 -5.94 14.54 6.16
N ASN A 54 -5.60 13.75 5.13
CA ASN A 54 -5.62 14.24 3.75
C ASN A 54 -7.07 14.45 3.28
N HIS A 55 -7.36 15.58 2.63
CA HIS A 55 -8.70 15.97 2.19
C HIS A 55 -9.34 14.90 1.28
N ASP A 56 -8.51 14.14 0.58
CA ASP A 56 -8.88 13.06 -0.34
C ASP A 56 -9.34 11.75 0.33
N LEU A 57 -9.06 11.53 1.62
CA LEU A 57 -9.53 10.33 2.31
C LEU A 57 -11.00 10.42 2.69
N ARG A 58 -11.62 11.60 2.73
CA ARG A 58 -13.05 11.78 3.13
C ARG A 58 -13.44 11.08 4.44
N GLY A 59 -12.47 10.80 5.33
CA GLY A 59 -12.68 10.06 6.58
C GLY A 59 -12.55 8.53 6.48
N ASP A 60 -12.15 7.99 5.33
CA ASP A 60 -11.73 6.59 5.20
C ASP A 60 -10.37 6.35 5.87
N PRO A 61 -10.17 5.18 6.50
CA PRO A 61 -8.93 4.84 7.17
C PRO A 61 -7.78 4.66 6.18
N GLU A 62 -6.58 5.09 6.56
CA GLU A 62 -5.35 4.92 5.78
C GLU A 62 -5.02 3.44 5.47
N ARG A 63 -5.46 2.55 6.35
CA ARG A 63 -5.26 1.10 6.30
C ARG A 63 -6.64 0.43 6.32
N VAL A 64 -7.10 -0.03 5.16
CA VAL A 64 -8.38 -0.73 5.03
C VAL A 64 -8.17 -2.22 5.24
N GLN A 65 -8.88 -2.83 6.19
CA GLN A 65 -8.78 -4.27 6.44
C GLN A 65 -9.13 -5.08 5.16
N CYS A 66 -8.26 -6.01 4.77
CA CYS A 66 -8.52 -6.89 3.63
C CYS A 66 -9.69 -7.84 3.93
N SER A 67 -10.74 -7.82 3.10
CA SER A 67 -11.90 -8.72 3.28
C SER A 67 -11.56 -10.20 3.11
N LYS A 68 -10.47 -10.52 2.41
CA LYS A 68 -10.02 -11.90 2.17
C LYS A 68 -9.10 -12.43 3.27
N HIS A 69 -8.37 -11.55 3.95
CA HIS A 69 -7.38 -11.91 4.96
C HIS A 69 -7.46 -10.94 6.15
N SER A 70 -7.88 -11.46 7.31
CA SER A 70 -8.01 -10.67 8.54
C SER A 70 -6.68 -10.14 9.11
N THR A 71 -5.54 -10.63 8.61
CA THR A 71 -4.20 -10.20 9.02
C THR A 71 -3.52 -9.26 8.01
N ARG A 72 -4.24 -8.85 6.95
CA ARG A 72 -3.70 -7.99 5.90
C ARG A 72 -4.52 -6.72 5.76
N VAL A 73 -3.84 -5.64 5.40
CA VAL A 73 -4.45 -4.33 5.16
C VAL A 73 -4.13 -3.88 3.74
N HIS A 74 -5.10 -3.21 3.13
CA HIS A 74 -4.95 -2.47 1.90
C HIS A 74 -4.53 -1.05 2.24
N ILE A 75 -3.43 -0.61 1.63
CA ILE A 75 -2.90 0.73 1.81
C ILE A 75 -2.84 1.36 0.42
N MET A 76 -3.40 2.57 0.31
CA MET A 76 -3.27 3.37 -0.91
C MET A 76 -2.09 4.32 -0.78
N LEU A 77 -1.26 4.34 -1.81
CA LEU A 77 -0.16 5.27 -1.98
C LEU A 77 -0.42 6.17 -3.18
N ASP A 78 0.19 7.35 -3.15
CA ASP A 78 0.12 8.41 -4.15
C ASP A 78 1.55 8.86 -4.50
N ALA A 79 1.76 9.37 -5.70
CA ALA A 79 3.09 9.80 -6.20
C ALA A 79 3.06 11.23 -6.72
#